data_AF-A0A942E5M5-F1
#
_entry.id   AF-A0A942E5M5-F1
#
_cell.length_a   1.000
_cell.length_b   1.000
_cell.length_c   1.000
_cell.angle_alpha   90.00
_cell.angle_beta   90.00
_cell.angle_gamma   90.00
#
_symmetry.space_group_name_H-M   'P 1'
#
loop_
_entity.id
_entity.type
_entity.pdbx_description
1 polymer ?
#
loop_
_entity_poly.entity_id
_entity_poly.type
_entity_poly.pdbx_seq_one_letter_code
_entity_poly.pdbx_strand_id
1 'polypeptide(L)'
;MTSLAVSDMAVLTALLPSGDDTPLSDVRLTQGEAARLLGTTPHNVNALVAARLLPRTIRAADIMEFTASFALTTDLLDLLRERNVVVSSKHLSQALRQAGVEPHVRLKHGDKLVWCVGERAAFIDRATCLLSG
;
A
#
# COMPACT_ATOMS: atom_id res chain seq x y z
N MET A 1 19.30 2.82 -4.07
CA MET A 1 18.25 2.52 -3.08
C MET A 1 17.41 3.78 -2.87
N THR A 2 16.49 4.06 -3.79
CA THR A 2 15.49 5.12 -3.62
C THR A 2 14.34 4.50 -2.85
N SER A 3 14.34 4.73 -1.54
CA SER A 3 13.28 4.34 -0.63
C SER A 3 11.92 4.79 -1.18
N LEU A 4 10.91 3.91 -1.26
CA LEU A 4 9.56 4.27 -1.71
C LEU A 4 8.97 5.47 -0.95
N ALA A 5 9.41 5.69 0.29
CA ALA A 5 9.05 6.88 1.06
C ALA A 5 9.41 8.21 0.36
N VAL A 6 10.45 8.22 -0.48
CA VAL A 6 10.88 9.40 -1.25
C VAL A 6 9.97 9.61 -2.47
N SER A 7 9.49 8.54 -3.11
CA SER A 7 8.48 8.63 -4.17
C SER A 7 7.16 9.15 -3.63
N ASP A 8 6.74 8.68 -2.45
CA ASP A 8 5.48 9.10 -1.83
C ASP A 8 5.53 10.58 -1.40
N MET A 9 6.67 11.05 -0.88
CA MET A 9 6.88 12.47 -0.57
C MET A 9 6.84 13.37 -1.82
N ALA A 10 7.39 12.92 -2.96
CA ALA A 10 7.37 13.69 -4.19
C ALA A 10 5.95 13.88 -4.74
N VAL A 11 5.11 12.83 -4.66
CA VAL A 11 3.70 12.91 -5.06
C VAL A 11 2.89 13.76 -4.09
N LEU A 12 3.15 13.66 -2.78
CA LEU A 12 2.52 14.52 -1.77
C LEU A 12 2.89 15.99 -1.96
N THR A 13 4.15 16.28 -2.30
CA THR A 13 4.62 17.66 -2.56
C THR A 13 4.00 18.22 -3.84
N ALA A 14 3.72 17.38 -4.85
CA ALA A 14 3.04 17.79 -6.07
C ALA A 14 1.53 18.06 -5.90
N LEU A 15 0.93 17.56 -4.82
CA LEU A 15 -0.50 17.78 -4.48
C LEU A 15 -0.71 19.02 -3.60
N LEU A 16 0.35 19.57 -3.01
CA LEU A 16 0.29 20.79 -2.21
C LEU A 16 0.30 22.02 -3.13
N PRO A 17 -0.65 22.96 -2.98
CA PRO A 17 -0.50 24.28 -3.60
C PRO A 17 0.73 24.95 -2.98
N SER A 18 1.61 25.52 -3.82
CA SER A 18 2.82 26.24 -3.42
C SER A 18 2.48 27.46 -2.58
N GLY A 19 2.22 27.26 -1.29
CA GLY A 19 1.81 28.30 -0.36
C GLY A 19 1.47 27.69 0.99
N ASP A 20 2.27 28.06 1.98
CA ASP A 20 2.17 27.80 3.41
C ASP A 20 2.66 26.45 3.96
N ASP A 21 3.39 26.61 5.08
CA ASP A 21 3.93 25.69 6.08
C ASP A 21 2.87 24.73 6.70
N THR A 22 1.94 24.23 5.90
CA THR A 22 0.94 23.28 6.36
C THR A 22 1.65 21.96 6.64
N PRO A 23 1.65 21.45 7.88
CA PRO A 23 2.22 20.15 8.17
C PRO A 23 1.53 19.13 7.26
N LEU A 24 2.31 18.29 6.57
CA LEU A 24 1.79 17.25 5.67
C LEU A 24 0.69 16.41 6.35
N SER A 25 0.73 16.28 7.68
CA SER A 25 -0.28 15.59 8.48
C SER A 25 -1.70 16.18 8.46
N ASP A 26 -1.88 17.46 8.11
CA ASP A 26 -3.19 18.12 8.07
C ASP A 26 -3.78 18.24 6.66
N VAL A 27 -3.05 17.80 5.64
CA VAL A 27 -3.53 17.79 4.26
C VAL A 27 -4.64 16.76 4.12
N ARG A 28 -5.88 17.23 3.93
CA ARG A 28 -7.03 16.37 3.65
C ARG A 28 -6.98 15.91 2.21
N LEU A 29 -7.21 14.62 2.01
CA LEU A 29 -7.22 13.98 0.71
C LEU A 29 -8.64 13.56 0.34
N THR A 30 -9.02 13.82 -0.90
CA THR A 30 -10.16 13.17 -1.53
C THR A 30 -9.88 11.68 -1.74
N GLN A 31 -10.93 10.89 -1.94
CA GLN A 31 -10.78 9.47 -2.28
C GLN A 31 -9.98 9.28 -3.59
N GLY A 32 -10.05 10.24 -4.52
CA GLY A 32 -9.29 10.23 -5.76
C GLY A 32 -7.79 10.40 -5.54
N GLU A 33 -7.40 11.34 -4.68
CA GLU A 33 -5.99 11.58 -4.35
C GLU A 33 -5.41 10.44 -3.53
N ALA A 34 -6.14 9.96 -2.53
CA ALA A 34 -5.77 8.77 -1.76
C ALA A 34 -5.59 7.54 -2.66
N ALA A 35 -6.47 7.37 -3.66
CA ALA A 35 -6.38 6.27 -4.60
C ALA A 35 -5.12 6.36 -5.47
N ARG A 36 -4.73 7.56 -5.92
CA ARG A 36 -3.49 7.78 -6.66
C ARG A 36 -2.26 7.46 -5.82
N LEU A 37 -2.22 7.95 -4.59
CA LEU A 37 -1.11 7.70 -3.66
C LEU A 37 -0.97 6.21 -3.33
N LEU A 38 -2.09 5.51 -3.14
CA LEU A 38 -2.11 4.07 -2.85
C LEU A 38 -2.06 3.18 -4.11
N GLY A 39 -1.84 3.73 -5.31
CA GLY A 39 -1.81 2.92 -6.54
C GLY A 39 -3.08 2.08 -6.79
N THR A 40 -4.25 2.61 -6.41
CA THR A 40 -5.52 1.88 -6.41
C THR A 40 -6.67 2.73 -6.96
N THR A 41 -7.92 2.27 -6.77
CA THR A 41 -9.12 2.98 -7.23
C THR A 41 -9.85 3.65 -6.07
N PRO A 42 -10.62 4.74 -6.31
CA PRO A 42 -11.43 5.38 -5.27
C PRO A 42 -12.40 4.40 -4.59
N HIS A 43 -12.91 3.41 -5.35
CA HIS A 43 -13.76 2.37 -4.80
C HIS A 43 -13.02 1.52 -3.75
N ASN A 44 -11.76 1.18 -4.00
CA ASN A 44 -10.94 0.44 -3.04
C ASN A 44 -10.60 1.29 -1.81
N VAL A 45 -10.37 2.58 -1.99
CA VAL A 45 -10.23 3.51 -0.84
C VAL A 45 -11.50 3.51 0.01
N ASN A 46 -12.68 3.57 -0.60
CA ASN A 46 -13.94 3.48 0.13
C ASN A 46 -14.09 2.14 0.88
N ALA A 47 -13.63 1.04 0.28
CA ALA A 47 -13.60 -0.26 0.95
C ALA A 47 -12.61 -0.30 2.14
N LEU A 48 -11.45 0.37 2.04
CA LEU A 48 -10.52 0.52 3.16
C LEU A 48 -11.14 1.33 4.31
N VAL A 49 -11.88 2.40 3.99
CA VAL A 49 -12.64 3.18 4.97
C VAL A 49 -13.72 2.32 5.64
N ALA A 50 -14.47 1.54 4.86
CA ALA A 50 -15.49 0.63 5.39
C ALA A 50 -14.89 -0.46 6.29
N ALA A 51 -13.69 -0.93 5.97
CA ALA A 51 -12.94 -1.88 6.77
C ALA A 51 -12.22 -1.25 7.98
N ARG A 52 -12.38 0.06 8.20
CA ARG A 52 -11.72 0.84 9.27
C ARG A 52 -10.19 0.84 9.20
N LEU A 53 -9.61 0.59 8.02
CA LEU A 53 -8.18 0.72 7.77
C LEU A 53 -7.77 2.13 7.39
N LEU A 54 -8.72 2.94 6.94
CA LEU A 54 -8.56 4.37 6.76
C LEU A 54 -9.73 5.09 7.47
N PRO A 55 -9.50 6.30 8.01
CA PRO A 55 -10.58 7.11 8.53
C PRO A 55 -11.48 7.64 7.42
N ARG A 56 -12.72 8.01 7.78
CA ARG A 56 -13.67 8.61 6.82
C ARG A 56 -13.17 9.93 6.24
N THR A 57 -12.45 10.70 7.05
CA THR A 57 -11.73 11.90 6.60
C THR A 57 -10.28 11.50 6.43
N ILE A 58 -9.86 11.30 5.19
CA ILE A 58 -8.52 10.80 4.86
C ILE A 58 -7.55 11.97 4.86
N ARG A 59 -6.43 11.82 5.54
CA ARG A 59 -5.30 12.75 5.55
C ARG A 59 -4.06 12.06 4.98
N ALA A 60 -3.09 12.84 4.54
CA ALA A 60 -1.82 12.27 4.08
C ALA A 60 -1.09 11.48 5.16
N ALA A 61 -1.17 11.88 6.43
CA ALA A 61 -0.65 11.07 7.55
C ALA A 61 -1.30 9.68 7.63
N ASP A 62 -2.61 9.57 7.39
CA ASP A 62 -3.30 8.28 7.41
C ASP A 62 -2.81 7.36 6.28
N ILE A 63 -2.46 7.94 5.12
CA ILE A 63 -1.86 7.18 4.01
C ILE A 63 -0.45 6.71 4.38
N MET A 64 0.36 7.56 5.03
CA MET A 64 1.69 7.17 5.50
C MET A 64 1.61 6.07 6.57
N GLU A 65 0.69 6.19 7.53
CA GLU A 65 0.48 5.17 8.55
C GLU A 65 -0.01 3.85 7.95
N PHE A 66 -0.94 3.93 6.99
CA PHE A 66 -1.43 2.78 6.26
C PHE A 66 -0.28 2.08 5.51
N THR A 67 0.52 2.83 4.74
CA THR A 67 1.62 2.25 3.95
C THR A 67 2.79 1.74 4.81
N ALA A 68 2.93 2.22 6.04
CA ALA A 68 3.90 1.70 7.00
C ALA A 68 3.53 0.29 7.51
N SER A 69 2.23 0.05 7.74
CA SER A 69 1.75 -1.19 8.37
C SER A 69 1.10 -2.17 7.41
N PHE A 70 0.65 -1.69 6.25
CA PHE A 70 -0.12 -2.45 5.28
C PHE A 70 0.41 -2.24 3.86
N ALA A 71 0.16 -3.21 2.99
CA ALA A 71 0.42 -3.11 1.57
C ALA A 71 -0.69 -3.79 0.77
N LEU A 72 -0.99 -3.23 -0.39
CA LEU A 72 -1.84 -3.92 -1.36
C LEU A 72 -1.02 -5.00 -2.08
N THR A 73 -1.70 -6.02 -2.61
CA THR A 73 -1.02 -7.03 -3.45
C THR A 73 -0.26 -6.40 -4.61
N THR A 74 -0.76 -5.30 -5.19
CA THR A 74 -0.05 -4.58 -6.27
C THR A 74 1.28 -4.02 -5.82
N ASP A 75 1.33 -3.42 -4.64
CA ASP A 75 2.54 -2.81 -4.09
C ASP A 75 3.59 -3.89 -3.81
N LEU A 76 3.15 -5.05 -3.29
CA LEU A 76 4.03 -6.21 -3.09
C LEU A 76 4.59 -6.75 -4.41
N LEU A 77 3.80 -6.77 -5.49
CA LEU A 77 4.26 -7.21 -6.80
C LEU A 77 5.30 -6.26 -7.39
N ASP A 78 5.12 -4.95 -7.24
CA ASP A 78 6.08 -3.96 -7.72
C ASP A 78 7.38 -4.04 -6.91
N LEU A 79 7.30 -4.23 -5.59
CA LEU A 79 8.46 -4.50 -4.71
C LEU A 79 9.22 -5.77 -5.11
N LEU A 80 8.52 -6.84 -5.44
CA LEU A 80 9.15 -8.09 -5.90
C LEU A 80 9.80 -7.89 -7.28
N ARG A 81 9.17 -7.12 -8.16
CA ARG A 81 9.74 -6.78 -9.47
C ARG A 81 11.06 -6.00 -9.33
N GLU A 82 11.15 -5.07 -8.38
CA GLU A 82 12.39 -4.36 -8.05
C GLU A 82 13.51 -5.31 -7.57
N ARG A 83 13.15 -6.47 -7.03
CA ARG A 83 14.07 -7.54 -6.62
C ARG A 83 14.30 -8.58 -7.73
N ASN A 84 13.91 -8.30 -8.97
CA ASN A 84 13.94 -9.20 -10.12
C ASN A 84 13.08 -10.46 -9.99
N VAL A 85 12.09 -10.46 -9.11
CA VAL A 85 11.12 -11.55 -8.96
C VAL A 85 9.81 -11.17 -9.65
N VAL A 86 9.52 -11.82 -10.78
CA VAL A 86 8.28 -11.60 -11.53
C VAL A 86 7.31 -12.75 -11.24
N VAL A 87 6.23 -12.42 -10.55
CA VAL A 87 5.23 -13.38 -10.07
C VAL A 87 3.82 -12.84 -10.33
N SER A 88 2.85 -13.72 -10.55
CA SER A 88 1.45 -13.32 -10.69
C SER A 88 0.83 -13.02 -9.33
N SER A 89 -0.14 -12.09 -9.27
CA SER A 89 -0.92 -11.79 -8.04
C SER A 89 -1.47 -13.06 -7.37
N LYS A 90 -1.94 -14.03 -8.18
CA LYS A 90 -2.47 -15.30 -7.71
C LYS A 90 -1.39 -16.15 -7.03
N HIS A 91 -0.22 -16.29 -7.65
CA HIS A 91 0.88 -17.06 -7.09
C HIS A 91 1.43 -16.41 -5.82
N LEU A 92 1.60 -15.09 -5.79
CA LEU A 92 1.99 -14.38 -4.58
C LEU A 92 0.98 -14.64 -3.44
N SER A 93 -0.32 -14.49 -3.73
CA SER A 93 -1.37 -14.72 -2.73
C SER A 93 -1.39 -16.16 -2.22
N GLN A 94 -1.13 -17.13 -3.09
CA GLN A 94 -1.05 -18.54 -2.72
C GLN A 94 0.18 -18.83 -1.87
N ALA A 95 1.36 -18.34 -2.25
CA ALA A 95 2.60 -18.54 -1.53
C ALA A 95 2.53 -17.95 -0.11
N LEU A 96 1.96 -16.74 0.03
CA LEU A 96 1.76 -16.11 1.34
C LEU A 96 0.82 -16.93 2.23
N ARG A 97 -0.30 -17.43 1.68
CA ARG A 97 -1.22 -18.30 2.43
C ARG A 97 -0.57 -19.62 2.84
N GLN A 98 0.22 -20.24 1.95
CA GLN A 98 0.97 -21.46 2.26
C GLN A 98 1.99 -21.24 3.38
N ALA A 99 2.54 -20.03 3.48
CA ALA A 99 3.42 -19.62 4.57
C ALA A 99 2.68 -19.24 5.87
N GLY A 100 1.35 -19.41 5.93
CA GLY A 100 0.51 -19.07 7.07
C GLY A 100 0.21 -17.57 7.21
N VAL A 101 0.48 -16.78 6.17
CA VAL A 101 0.16 -15.35 6.14
C VAL A 101 -1.24 -15.18 5.55
N GLU A 102 -2.17 -14.73 6.37
CA GLU A 102 -3.52 -14.41 5.92
C GLU A 102 -3.66 -12.92 5.54
N PRO A 103 -4.44 -12.61 4.48
CA PRO A 103 -4.73 -11.23 4.14
C PRO A 103 -5.61 -10.60 5.22
N HIS A 104 -5.27 -9.39 5.64
CA HIS A 104 -5.98 -8.66 6.68
C HIS A 104 -7.38 -8.24 6.22
N VAL A 105 -7.50 -7.79 4.96
CA VAL A 105 -8.79 -7.44 4.33
C VAL A 105 -8.81 -7.89 2.88
N ARG A 106 -9.95 -8.44 2.45
CA ARG A 106 -10.24 -8.69 1.03
C ARG A 106 -11.11 -7.57 0.48
N LEU A 107 -10.58 -6.81 -0.48
CA LEU A 107 -11.34 -5.75 -1.13
C LEU A 107 -12.31 -6.37 -2.14
N LYS A 108 -13.56 -5.89 -2.13
CA LYS A 108 -14.65 -6.47 -2.94
C LYS A 108 -14.47 -6.27 -4.45
N HIS A 109 -13.69 -5.28 -4.88
CA HIS A 109 -13.50 -4.96 -6.29
C HIS A 109 -12.07 -5.25 -6.74
N GLY A 110 -11.94 -6.18 -7.70
CA GLY A 110 -10.67 -6.50 -8.36
C GLY A 110 -9.75 -7.46 -7.61
N ASP A 111 -10.28 -8.25 -6.66
CA ASP A 111 -9.52 -9.28 -5.90
C ASP A 111 -8.22 -8.75 -5.26
N LYS A 112 -8.19 -7.46 -4.91
CA LYS A 112 -7.06 -6.88 -4.20
C LYS A 112 -7.11 -7.29 -2.73
N LEU A 113 -6.01 -7.85 -2.24
CA LEU A 113 -5.83 -8.21 -0.84
C LEU A 113 -4.98 -7.14 -0.16
N VAL A 114 -5.36 -6.80 1.06
CA VAL A 114 -4.54 -5.97 1.96
C VAL A 114 -3.79 -6.92 2.87
N TRP A 115 -2.47 -6.78 2.88
CA TRP A 115 -1.59 -7.59 3.71
C TRP A 115 -1.08 -6.74 4.87
N CYS A 116 -1.07 -7.32 6.07
CA CYS A 116 -0.36 -6.71 7.19
C CYS A 116 1.13 -6.98 7.01
N VAL A 117 1.92 -5.93 6.95
CA VAL A 117 3.34 -5.99 6.62
C VAL A 117 4.17 -5.38 7.74
N GLY A 118 3.71 -5.47 9.00
CA GLY A 118 4.26 -4.77 10.17
C GLY A 118 5.78 -4.60 10.20
N GLU A 119 6.56 -5.58 9.74
CA GLU A 119 7.96 -5.43 9.35
C GLU A 119 8.15 -5.60 7.83
N ARG A 120 8.00 -4.49 7.08
CA ARG A 120 7.94 -4.48 5.60
C ARG A 120 9.08 -5.25 4.94
N ALA A 121 10.31 -5.05 5.44
CA ALA A 121 11.50 -5.70 4.93
C ALA A 121 11.51 -7.22 5.19
N ALA A 122 11.23 -7.66 6.42
CA ALA A 122 11.22 -9.07 6.78
C ALA A 122 10.13 -9.85 6.01
N PHE A 123 8.98 -9.20 5.77
CA PHE A 123 7.92 -9.77 4.96
C PHE A 123 8.32 -9.97 3.50
N ILE A 124 8.96 -8.96 2.89
CA ILE A 124 9.43 -9.02 1.50
C ILE A 124 10.53 -10.07 1.35
N ASP A 125 11.48 -10.14 2.28
CA ASP A 125 12.55 -11.14 2.26
C ASP A 125 11.97 -12.56 2.38
N ARG A 126 10.99 -12.76 3.26
CA ARG A 126 10.26 -14.03 3.39
C ARG A 126 9.48 -14.37 2.12
N ALA A 127 8.76 -13.42 1.54
CA ALA A 127 8.02 -13.61 0.28
C ALA A 127 8.97 -13.95 -0.89
N THR A 128 10.12 -13.28 -0.97
CA THR A 128 11.16 -13.55 -1.97
C THR A 128 11.72 -14.95 -1.80
N CYS A 129 12.03 -15.36 -0.57
CA CYS A 129 12.52 -16.71 -0.27
C CYS A 129 11.50 -17.80 -0.65
N LEU A 130 10.21 -17.57 -0.36
CA LEU A 130 9.13 -18.52 -0.69
C LEU A 130 8.90 -18.67 -2.20
N LEU A 131 9.23 -17.65 -2.98
CA LEU A 131 9.03 -17.64 -4.44
C LEU A 131 10.28 -18.05 -5.23
N SER A 132 11.44 -18.15 -4.56
CA SER A 132 12.73 -18.51 -5.18
C SER A 132 13.15 -19.97 -4.94
N GLY A 133 12.40 -20.72 -4.13
CA GLY A 133 12.60 -22.15 -3.87
C GLY A 133 11.58 -22.99 -4.61
#